data_AF-W0GPT3-F1
#
_entry.id   AF-W0GPT3-F1
#
_cell.length_a   1.000
_cell.length_b   1.000
_cell.length_c   1.000
_cell.angle_alpha   90.00
_cell.angle_beta   90.00
_cell.angle_gamma   90.00
#
_symmetry.space_group_name_H-M   'P 1'
#
loop_
_entity.id
_entity.type
_entity.pdbx_description
1 polymer ?
#
loop_
_entity_poly.entity_id
_entity_poly.type
_entity_poly.pdbx_seq_one_letter_code
_entity_poly.pdbx_strand_id
1 'polypeptide(L)'
;MLFTERLAYAHECGIKMQSFVTLQRIDTVGTWTYNDKLPSLEFYRDLPLDFQIRHLMAMGFEDIVISTQFINEEKFAIVKNINLNKISLAIDVNPELSPVERAILFDQEIHFVRQDLAEYIIRSTWSRIKYREQDIPIPEQVKEYQPGDVFYF
;
A
#
# COMPACT_ATOMS: atom_id res chain seq x y z
N MET A 1 -3.27 -13.35 11.92
CA MET A 1 -4.28 -14.44 11.91
C MET A 1 -5.54 -14.01 12.64
N LEU A 2 -5.52 -13.73 13.95
CA LEU A 2 -6.72 -13.32 14.69
C LEU A 2 -7.44 -12.07 14.13
N PHE A 3 -6.68 -11.01 13.77
CA PHE A 3 -7.27 -9.76 13.30
C PHE A 3 -8.09 -9.91 12.02
N THR A 4 -7.56 -10.66 11.04
CA THR A 4 -8.22 -10.90 9.74
C THR A 4 -9.39 -11.86 9.88
N GLU A 5 -9.31 -12.86 10.75
CA GLU A 5 -10.43 -13.78 11.03
C GLU A 5 -11.62 -13.04 11.65
N ARG A 6 -11.37 -12.11 12.58
CA ARG A 6 -12.43 -11.30 13.20
C ARG A 6 -13.08 -10.35 12.20
N LEU A 7 -12.30 -9.77 11.30
CA LEU A 7 -12.82 -8.95 10.21
C LEU A 7 -13.75 -9.76 9.30
N ALA A 8 -13.31 -10.94 8.85
CA ALA A 8 -14.10 -11.82 7.99
C ALA A 8 -15.43 -12.21 8.65
N TYR A 9 -15.39 -12.62 9.92
CA TYR A 9 -16.60 -12.95 10.68
C TYR A 9 -17.57 -11.77 10.82
N ALA A 10 -17.06 -10.57 11.10
CA ALA A 10 -17.89 -9.37 11.18
C ALA A 10 -18.57 -9.05 9.85
N HIS A 11 -17.84 -9.18 8.73
CA HIS A 11 -18.39 -8.99 7.39
C HIS A 11 -19.48 -10.02 7.05
N GLU A 12 -19.28 -11.29 7.40
CA GLU A 12 -20.31 -12.34 7.23
C GLU A 12 -21.59 -12.02 8.01
N CYS A 13 -21.46 -11.36 9.17
CA CYS A 13 -22.59 -10.91 9.99
C CYS A 13 -23.18 -9.56 9.55
N GLY A 14 -22.64 -8.91 8.52
CA GLY A 14 -23.05 -7.57 8.09
C GLY A 14 -22.72 -6.45 9.10
N ILE A 15 -21.74 -6.68 9.98
CA ILE A 15 -21.28 -5.73 10.99
C ILE A 15 -20.13 -4.90 10.42
N LYS A 16 -20.26 -3.57 10.49
CA LYS A 16 -19.19 -2.64 10.13
C LYS A 16 -18.09 -2.65 11.18
N MET A 17 -16.86 -2.75 10.72
CA MET A 17 -15.66 -2.75 11.57
C MET A 17 -14.87 -1.46 11.39
N GLN A 18 -14.38 -0.94 12.51
CA GLN A 18 -13.49 0.21 12.57
C GLN A 18 -12.13 -0.22 13.14
N SER A 19 -11.05 0.39 12.65
CA SER A 19 -9.69 0.14 13.16
C SER A 19 -8.93 1.43 13.39
N PHE A 20 -8.01 1.40 14.36
CA PHE A 20 -7.14 2.51 14.69
C PHE A 20 -5.79 2.45 13.99
N VAL A 21 -5.37 3.62 13.49
CA VAL A 21 -4.01 3.92 13.03
C VAL A 21 -3.41 5.01 13.92
N THR A 22 -2.10 5.13 13.92
CA THR A 22 -1.40 6.06 14.82
C THR A 22 -0.45 6.98 14.08
N LEU A 23 -0.29 8.20 14.60
CA LEU A 23 0.72 9.13 14.11
C LEU A 23 2.11 8.69 14.56
N GLN A 24 3.08 8.78 13.65
CA GLN A 24 4.50 8.50 13.94
C GLN A 24 5.20 9.74 14.49
N ARG A 25 4.72 10.22 15.64
CA ARG A 25 5.18 11.47 16.27
C ARG A 25 5.14 11.38 17.79
N ILE A 26 6.22 11.82 18.44
CA ILE A 26 6.37 11.75 19.90
C ILE A 26 5.55 12.82 20.64
N ASP A 27 5.25 13.93 19.98
CA ASP A 27 4.49 15.05 20.54
C ASP A 27 2.96 14.85 20.43
N THR A 28 2.54 13.61 20.21
CA THR A 28 1.12 13.27 20.11
C THR A 28 0.54 12.87 21.46
N VAL A 29 -0.69 13.31 21.68
CA VAL A 29 -1.47 13.13 22.88
C VAL A 29 -2.38 11.91 22.69
N GLY A 30 -2.28 10.99 23.64
CA GLY A 30 -3.20 9.86 23.80
C GLY A 30 -4.11 10.09 25.00
N THR A 31 -4.87 9.07 25.37
CA THR A 31 -5.78 9.12 26.53
C THR A 31 -5.06 9.11 27.87
N TRP A 32 -3.85 8.56 27.93
CA TRP A 32 -3.04 8.43 29.14
C TRP A 32 -1.75 9.24 29.04
N THR A 33 -1.17 9.57 30.20
CA THR A 33 0.14 10.24 30.29
C THR A 33 1.23 9.42 29.61
N TYR A 34 1.17 8.10 29.72
CA TYR A 34 1.99 7.20 28.94
C TYR A 34 1.28 6.89 27.62
N ASN A 35 1.78 7.48 26.54
CA ASN A 35 1.26 7.29 25.19
C ASN A 35 2.39 6.78 24.28
N ASP A 36 2.43 5.47 24.07
CA ASP A 36 3.39 4.85 23.16
C ASP A 36 2.81 4.64 21.76
N LYS A 37 2.01 5.58 21.25
CA LYS A 37 1.22 5.40 20.01
C LYS A 37 0.13 4.33 20.20
N LEU A 38 -1.02 4.50 19.56
CA LEU A 38 -2.23 3.70 19.85
C LEU A 38 -2.80 3.01 18.60
N PRO A 39 -2.07 2.14 17.88
CA PRO A 39 -2.62 1.41 16.74
C PRO A 39 -3.43 0.18 17.17
N SER A 40 -4.34 -0.29 16.31
CA SER A 40 -5.03 -1.59 16.52
C SER A 40 -4.14 -2.79 16.20
N LEU A 41 -3.29 -2.67 15.18
CA LEU A 41 -2.31 -3.69 14.80
C LEU A 41 -0.95 -3.30 15.34
N GLU A 42 -0.35 -4.18 16.14
CA GLU A 42 0.92 -3.89 16.83
C GLU A 42 2.05 -3.50 15.87
N PHE A 43 2.16 -4.19 14.74
CA PHE A 43 3.23 -3.92 13.77
C PHE A 43 3.10 -2.56 13.07
N TYR A 44 1.97 -1.85 13.22
CA TYR A 44 1.83 -0.47 12.74
C TYR A 44 2.54 0.56 13.62
N ARG A 45 2.95 0.19 14.84
CA ARG A 45 3.50 1.12 15.83
C ARG A 45 4.61 2.01 15.30
N ASP A 46 5.44 1.49 14.41
CA ASP A 46 6.57 2.23 13.83
C ASP A 46 6.49 2.39 12.31
N LEU A 47 5.32 2.11 11.71
CA LEU A 47 5.14 2.21 10.26
C LEU A 47 4.51 3.55 9.84
N PRO A 48 4.83 4.05 8.63
CA PRO A 48 4.26 5.29 8.10
C PRO A 48 2.73 5.28 8.10
N LEU A 49 2.13 6.43 8.41
CA LEU A 49 0.67 6.59 8.49
C LEU A 49 -0.02 6.20 7.16
N ASP A 50 0.58 6.55 6.02
CA ASP A 50 0.04 6.22 4.71
C ASP A 50 -0.02 4.70 4.50
N PHE A 51 1.01 3.97 4.93
CA PHE A 51 1.04 2.52 4.82
C PHE A 51 -0.02 1.89 5.71
N GLN A 52 -0.16 2.34 6.97
CA GLN A 52 -1.17 1.83 7.89
C GLN A 52 -2.58 1.95 7.29
N ILE A 53 -2.91 3.10 6.71
CA ILE A 53 -4.20 3.36 6.08
C ILE A 53 -4.38 2.48 4.84
N ARG A 54 -3.41 2.49 3.91
CA ARG A 54 -3.48 1.68 2.68
C ARG A 54 -3.60 0.18 2.97
N HIS A 55 -2.93 -0.30 4.01
CA HIS A 55 -2.98 -1.71 4.39
C HIS A 55 -4.34 -2.09 5.01
N LEU A 56 -4.92 -1.26 5.88
CA LEU A 56 -6.30 -1.48 6.38
C LEU A 56 -7.32 -1.47 5.24
N MET A 57 -7.21 -0.52 4.30
CA MET A 57 -8.08 -0.47 3.12
C MET A 57 -7.94 -1.74 2.27
N ALA A 58 -6.71 -2.21 2.04
CA ALA A 58 -6.47 -3.44 1.28
C ALA A 58 -7.03 -4.70 1.97
N MET A 59 -7.14 -4.70 3.30
CA MET A 59 -7.80 -5.77 4.06
C MET A 59 -9.33 -5.66 4.06
N GLY A 60 -9.90 -4.52 3.66
CA GLY A 60 -11.35 -4.31 3.56
C GLY A 60 -11.99 -3.55 4.73
N PHE A 61 -11.21 -2.78 5.51
CA PHE A 61 -11.80 -1.86 6.49
C PHE A 61 -12.41 -0.63 5.80
N GLU A 62 -13.64 -0.27 6.17
CA GLU A 62 -14.31 0.94 5.68
C GLU A 62 -14.02 2.16 6.56
N ASP A 63 -13.93 1.96 7.89
CA ASP A 63 -13.76 3.03 8.87
C ASP A 63 -12.37 2.96 9.52
N ILE A 64 -11.57 4.02 9.33
CA ILE A 64 -10.21 4.12 9.87
C ILE A 64 -10.11 5.39 10.72
N VAL A 65 -9.65 5.26 11.96
CA VAL A 65 -9.54 6.38 12.91
C VAL A 65 -8.09 6.59 13.33
N ILE A 66 -7.64 7.83 13.31
CA ILE A 66 -6.34 8.21 13.87
C ILE A 66 -6.51 8.33 15.39
N SER A 67 -5.85 7.46 16.15
CA SER A 67 -6.05 7.33 17.60
C SER A 67 -5.38 8.42 18.44
N THR A 68 -4.37 9.08 17.88
CA THR A 68 -3.56 10.11 18.56
C THR A 68 -3.80 11.50 17.97
N GLN A 69 -3.77 12.53 18.80
CA GLN A 69 -3.96 13.93 18.39
C GLN A 69 -2.72 14.79 18.72
N PHE A 70 -2.40 15.89 18.04
CA PHE A 70 -3.05 16.47 16.87
C PHE A 70 -2.31 16.11 15.59
N ILE A 71 -3.07 15.98 14.50
CA ILE A 71 -2.48 15.89 13.17
C ILE A 71 -1.92 17.25 12.75
N ASN A 72 -0.70 17.28 12.19
CA ASN A 72 -0.15 18.49 11.58
C ASN A 72 -0.52 18.55 10.08
N GLU A 73 -0.28 19.70 9.46
CA GLU A 73 -0.58 19.92 8.04
C GLU A 73 0.12 18.90 7.12
N GLU A 74 1.38 18.55 7.42
CA GLU A 74 2.15 17.55 6.66
C GLU A 74 1.46 16.18 6.64
N LYS A 75 1.10 15.63 7.80
CA LYS A 75 0.42 14.33 7.87
C LYS A 75 -1.02 14.42 7.35
N PHE A 76 -1.70 15.54 7.53
CA PHE A 76 -3.04 15.75 6.98
C PHE A 76 -3.03 15.77 5.44
N ALA A 77 -2.03 16.40 4.83
CA ALA A 77 -1.85 16.40 3.38
C ALA A 77 -1.60 14.97 2.84
N ILE A 78 -0.83 14.15 3.57
CA ILE A 78 -0.65 12.74 3.22
C ILE A 78 -1.99 12.02 3.20
N VAL A 79 -2.78 12.09 4.28
CA VAL A 79 -4.09 11.43 4.39
C VAL A 79 -5.03 11.85 3.26
N LYS A 80 -5.06 13.15 2.92
CA LYS A 80 -5.90 13.70 1.86
C LYS A 80 -5.57 13.14 0.47
N ASN A 81 -4.31 12.76 0.23
CA ASN A 81 -3.84 12.29 -1.07
C ASN A 81 -3.86 10.77 -1.22
N ILE A 82 -4.28 10.01 -0.20
CA ILE A 82 -4.38 8.55 -0.30
C ILE A 82 -5.56 8.19 -1.20
N ASN A 83 -5.31 7.36 -2.22
CA ASN A 83 -6.38 6.77 -3.01
C ASN A 83 -6.99 5.60 -2.22
N LEU A 84 -8.21 5.80 -1.72
CA LEU A 84 -8.95 4.80 -0.95
C LEU A 84 -9.66 3.75 -1.82
N ASN A 85 -9.72 3.95 -3.14
CA ASN A 85 -10.47 3.08 -4.05
C ASN A 85 -9.58 2.05 -4.75
N LYS A 86 -8.26 2.13 -4.60
CA LYS A 86 -7.30 1.22 -5.25
C LYS A 86 -6.19 0.84 -4.28
N ILE A 87 -5.79 -0.43 -4.32
CA ILE A 87 -4.56 -0.87 -3.67
C ILE A 87 -3.38 -0.18 -4.36
N SER A 88 -2.56 0.51 -3.58
CA SER A 88 -1.37 1.20 -4.06
C SER A 88 -0.15 0.74 -3.29
N LEU A 89 0.95 0.54 -4.01
CA LEU A 89 2.24 0.13 -3.48
C LEU A 89 3.21 1.30 -3.62
N ALA A 90 3.95 1.59 -2.55
CA ALA A 90 5.07 2.51 -2.63
C ALA A 90 6.24 1.76 -3.28
N ILE A 91 6.91 2.39 -4.24
CA ILE A 91 7.99 1.79 -5.03
C ILE A 91 9.17 2.76 -5.00
N ASP A 92 10.35 2.22 -4.70
CA ASP A 92 11.61 2.94 -4.87
C ASP A 92 12.04 2.83 -6.33
N VAL A 93 12.00 3.97 -7.03
CA VAL A 93 12.20 4.03 -8.47
C VAL A 93 13.69 4.15 -8.78
N ASN A 94 14.20 3.28 -9.65
CA ASN A 94 15.56 3.42 -10.18
C ASN A 94 15.65 4.74 -11.00
N PRO A 95 16.57 5.67 -10.68
CA PRO A 95 16.74 6.90 -11.45
C PRO A 95 17.08 6.67 -12.94
N GLU A 96 17.58 5.49 -13.30
CA GLU A 96 17.98 5.14 -14.67
C GLU A 96 16.82 4.58 -15.53
N LEU A 97 15.58 4.60 -15.03
CA LEU A 97 14.44 4.16 -15.83
C LEU A 97 14.28 5.02 -17.10
N SER A 98 14.14 4.34 -18.23
CA SER A 98 13.74 4.96 -19.48
C SER A 98 12.34 5.60 -19.36
N PRO A 99 12.03 6.59 -20.21
CA PRO A 99 10.71 7.20 -20.24
C PRO A 99 9.57 6.19 -20.42
N VAL A 100 9.81 5.12 -21.17
CA VAL A 100 8.84 4.05 -21.44
C VAL A 100 8.60 3.20 -20.20
N GLU A 101 9.66 2.73 -19.52
CA GLU A 101 9.52 1.95 -18.28
C GLU A 101 8.81 2.76 -17.20
N ARG A 102 9.15 4.05 -17.08
CA ARG A 102 8.47 4.95 -16.15
C ARG A 102 6.99 5.14 -16.52
N ALA A 103 6.67 5.26 -17.80
CA ALA A 103 5.29 5.36 -18.26
C ALA A 103 4.51 4.08 -17.93
N ILE A 104 5.09 2.90 -18.16
CA ILE A 104 4.48 1.62 -17.81
C ILE A 104 4.24 1.55 -16.31
N LEU A 105 5.24 1.83 -15.47
CA LEU A 105 5.19 1.68 -14.02
C LEU A 105 4.09 2.52 -13.35
N PHE A 106 3.85 3.72 -13.88
CA PHE A 106 2.88 4.67 -13.33
C PHE A 106 1.53 4.69 -14.05
N ASP A 107 1.31 3.80 -15.02
CA ASP A 107 0.04 3.69 -15.72
C ASP A 107 -1.00 2.93 -14.88
N GLN A 108 -1.89 3.70 -14.25
CA GLN A 108 -2.90 3.19 -13.31
C GLN A 108 -4.04 2.38 -13.97
N GLU A 109 -4.03 2.25 -15.31
CA GLU A 109 -5.08 1.59 -16.07
C GLU A 109 -4.70 0.19 -16.55
N ILE A 110 -3.43 -0.23 -16.38
CA ILE A 110 -2.95 -1.50 -16.94
C ILE A 110 -2.58 -2.55 -15.90
N HIS A 111 -2.28 -2.14 -14.65
CA HIS A 111 -1.84 -3.07 -13.62
C HIS A 111 -3.01 -3.82 -12.98
N PHE A 112 -3.33 -4.97 -13.58
CA PHE A 112 -4.27 -5.94 -13.02
C PHE A 112 -3.58 -7.27 -12.80
N VAL A 113 -3.82 -7.86 -11.62
CA VAL A 113 -3.33 -9.20 -11.31
C VAL A 113 -4.11 -10.21 -12.14
N ARG A 114 -3.39 -11.01 -12.93
CA ARG A 114 -3.98 -12.15 -13.64
C ARG A 114 -4.64 -13.13 -12.66
N GLN A 115 -5.78 -13.69 -13.03
CA GLN A 115 -6.50 -14.67 -12.21
C GLN A 115 -5.76 -16.00 -12.06
N ASP A 116 -4.95 -16.40 -13.05
CA ASP A 116 -4.01 -17.51 -12.93
C ASP A 116 -2.77 -17.05 -12.14
N LEU A 117 -2.95 -16.96 -10.82
CA LEU A 117 -1.92 -16.52 -9.87
C LEU A 117 -0.70 -17.43 -9.96
N ALA A 118 0.47 -16.82 -10.12
CA ALA A 118 1.74 -17.50 -9.95
C ALA A 118 2.19 -17.34 -8.50
N GLU A 119 2.84 -18.37 -7.95
CA GLU A 119 3.30 -18.38 -6.56
C GLU A 119 4.34 -17.28 -6.28
N TYR A 120 5.21 -16.99 -7.26
CA TYR A 120 6.37 -16.13 -7.06
C TYR A 120 6.25 -14.73 -7.66
N ILE A 121 5.27 -14.49 -8.55
CA ILE A 121 5.21 -13.24 -9.33
C ILE A 121 3.77 -12.74 -9.53
N ILE A 122 3.57 -11.44 -9.36
CA ILE A 122 2.33 -10.75 -9.75
C ILE A 122 2.48 -10.30 -11.21
N ARG A 123 1.62 -10.83 -12.09
CA ARG A 123 1.71 -10.59 -13.53
C ARG A 123 0.68 -9.56 -14.00
N SER A 124 1.15 -8.44 -14.53
CA SER A 124 0.34 -7.47 -15.29
C SER A 124 0.37 -7.82 -16.78
N THR A 125 -0.80 -8.07 -17.38
CA THR A 125 -0.88 -8.47 -18.81
C THR A 125 -1.06 -7.29 -19.74
N TRP A 126 -1.81 -6.28 -19.33
CA TRP A 126 -2.18 -5.16 -20.20
C TRP A 126 -1.01 -4.25 -20.57
N SER A 127 0.06 -4.22 -19.76
CA SER A 127 1.31 -3.55 -20.09
C SER A 127 1.83 -4.00 -21.46
N ARG A 128 1.89 -5.31 -21.69
CA ARG A 128 2.39 -5.89 -22.95
C ARG A 128 1.50 -5.62 -24.16
N ILE A 129 0.22 -5.32 -23.94
CA ILE A 129 -0.71 -5.02 -25.04
C ILE A 129 -0.64 -3.53 -25.39
N LYS A 130 -0.72 -2.66 -24.38
CA LYS A 130 -0.73 -1.20 -24.56
C LYS A 130 0.63 -0.66 -25.04
N TYR A 131 1.72 -1.26 -24.58
CA TYR A 131 3.09 -0.82 -24.88
C TYR A 131 3.83 -1.71 -25.90
N ARG A 132 3.10 -2.57 -26.63
CA ARG A 132 3.69 -3.56 -27.56
C ARG A 132 4.57 -2.97 -28.68
N GLU A 133 4.33 -1.72 -29.06
CA GLU A 133 5.04 -1.04 -30.16
C GLU A 133 6.16 -0.14 -29.65
N GLN A 134 6.31 0.01 -28.33
CA GLN A 134 7.36 0.82 -27.75
C GLN A 134 8.63 0.00 -27.58
N ASP A 135 9.76 0.62 -27.87
CA ASP A 135 11.07 0.03 -27.64
C ASP A 135 11.41 0.12 -26.15
N ILE A 136 11.46 -1.03 -25.49
CA ILE A 136 11.81 -1.14 -24.06
C ILE A 136 13.26 -1.63 -24.02
N PRO A 137 14.17 -0.88 -23.38
CA PRO A 137 15.58 -1.26 -23.33
C PRO A 137 15.73 -2.65 -22.72
N ILE A 138 16.73 -3.41 -23.16
CA ILE A 138 17.07 -4.67 -22.50
C ILE A 138 17.90 -4.33 -21.26
N PRO A 139 17.58 -4.87 -20.06
CA PRO A 139 18.39 -4.62 -18.88
C PRO A 139 19.83 -5.07 -19.11
N GLU A 140 20.80 -4.19 -18.81
CA GLU A 140 22.22 -4.49 -19.02
C GLU A 140 22.73 -5.66 -18.15
N GLN A 141 22.05 -5.96 -17.05
CA GLN A 141 22.46 -6.96 -16.09
C GLN A 141 21.29 -7.88 -15.69
N VAL A 142 21.49 -9.18 -15.88
CA VAL A 142 20.62 -10.21 -15.29
C VAL A 142 20.91 -10.24 -13.78
N LYS A 143 19.93 -9.82 -12.98
CA LYS A 143 20.01 -9.84 -11.51
C LYS A 143 19.11 -10.91 -10.95
N GLU A 144 19.48 -11.45 -9.79
CA GLU A 144 18.57 -12.27 -8.99
C GLU A 144 17.48 -11.36 -8.42
N TYR A 145 16.22 -11.66 -8.73
CA TYR A 145 15.08 -10.92 -8.24
C TYR A 145 14.75 -11.28 -6.80
N GLN A 146 14.45 -10.26 -5.99
CA GLN A 146 14.02 -10.39 -4.61
C GLN A 146 12.52 -10.07 -4.48
N PRO A 147 11.84 -10.56 -3.43
CA PRO A 147 10.46 -10.18 -3.15
C PRO A 147 10.30 -8.66 -3.05
N GLY A 148 9.43 -8.09 -3.88
CA GLY A 148 9.21 -6.65 -3.98
C GLY A 148 9.77 -6.01 -5.24
N ASP A 149 10.65 -6.71 -5.96
CA ASP A 149 11.19 -6.21 -7.22
C ASP A 149 10.10 -6.11 -8.30
N VAL A 150 10.17 -5.03 -9.08
CA VAL A 150 9.31 -4.81 -10.25
C VAL A 150 10.18 -4.89 -11.50
N PHE A 151 9.86 -5.82 -12.38
CA PHE A 151 10.60 -6.08 -13.61
C PHE A 151 9.65 -6.33 -14.79
N TYR A 152 10.20 -6.29 -15.99
CA TYR A 152 9.53 -6.64 -17.23
C TYR A 152 10.30 -7.75 -17.95
N PHE A 153 9.56 -8.49 -18.79
CA PHE A 153 10.07 -9.44 -19.78
C PHE A 153 9.34 -9.19 -21.10
#